data_AF-A0A433DMD3-F1
#
_entry.id   AF-A0A433DMD3-F1
#
_cell.length_a   1.000
_cell.length_b   1.000
_cell.length_c   1.000
_cell.angle_alpha   90.00
_cell.angle_beta   90.00
_cell.angle_gamma   90.00
#
_symmetry.space_group_name_H-M   'P 1'
#
loop_
_entity.id
_entity.type
_entity.pdbx_description
1 polymer ?
#
loop_
_entity_poly.entity_id
_entity_poly.type
_entity_poly.pdbx_seq_one_letter_code
_entity_poly.pdbx_strand_id
1 'polypeptide(L)'
;MPPTDQGAVYEQSKKHVLPKEGLEVNGCVLATQSLQPTLLDFLCELNLGEYHSAFLEAGITEMHPILQLDPTELRAFLDGLRISPFHKIVVRMGVRKLHNATQQSEVGSTHLLAIPQPPSRPAPADGTQTQPPSHKTIIEQAKFYDKKGDRSLTPYEQALNEASMKLALEDPVLLLNRGTLLQHAKAHLLETGYRYKRGGQSRSKLVQPTVGEFPATRTTRALAKSDTRQSRIQALQEMGKELGEELRNELHDLKRQERKHRWYMGKK
;
A
#
# COMPACT_ATOMS: atom_id res chain seq x y z
N MET A 1 -18.28 59.65 -59.66
CA MET A 1 -19.32 58.71 -59.21
C MET A 1 -18.86 58.06 -57.91
N PRO A 2 -19.68 58.08 -56.85
CA PRO A 2 -19.50 57.33 -55.59
C PRO A 2 -20.03 55.87 -55.81
N PRO A 3 -20.00 54.89 -54.86
CA PRO A 3 -20.46 54.94 -53.45
C PRO A 3 -19.37 54.53 -52.42
N THR A 4 -19.36 54.95 -51.15
CA THR A 4 -20.34 54.89 -50.04
C THR A 4 -20.27 53.55 -49.26
N ASP A 5 -20.31 53.68 -47.92
CA ASP A 5 -20.78 52.70 -46.93
C ASP A 5 -19.78 51.66 -46.38
N GLN A 6 -19.56 51.45 -45.06
CA GLN A 6 -20.09 52.02 -43.81
C GLN A 6 -19.03 51.95 -42.70
N GLY A 7 -18.93 53.01 -41.91
CA GLY A 7 -18.43 52.97 -40.53
C GLY A 7 -19.60 53.06 -39.53
N ALA A 8 -19.23 52.98 -38.24
CA ALA A 8 -20.06 52.95 -37.02
C ALA A 8 -20.66 51.56 -36.72
N VAL A 9 -20.70 51.06 -35.48
CA VAL A 9 -21.24 51.60 -34.22
C VAL A 9 -20.58 50.78 -33.08
N TYR A 10 -19.83 51.38 -32.15
CA TYR A 10 -20.24 51.88 -30.81
C TYR A 10 -20.42 50.82 -29.71
N GLU A 11 -19.83 51.12 -28.55
CA GLU A 11 -20.23 50.75 -27.17
C GLU A 11 -20.29 49.25 -26.78
N GLN A 12 -19.97 48.82 -25.56
CA GLN A 12 -20.14 49.46 -24.25
C GLN A 12 -19.25 48.78 -23.20
N SER A 13 -18.67 49.62 -22.36
CA SER A 13 -18.08 49.29 -21.06
C SER A 13 -19.05 48.50 -20.17
N LYS A 14 -18.59 47.43 -19.53
CA LYS A 14 -19.08 47.04 -18.20
C LYS A 14 -17.93 46.47 -17.35
N LYS A 15 -17.36 47.38 -16.57
CA LYS A 15 -16.58 47.09 -15.37
C LYS A 15 -17.53 46.44 -14.36
N HIS A 16 -17.26 45.22 -13.94
CA HIS A 16 -17.84 44.68 -12.72
C HIS A 16 -16.79 44.75 -11.61
N VAL A 17 -16.98 45.79 -10.79
CA VAL A 17 -16.42 45.98 -9.47
C VAL A 17 -17.21 45.06 -8.54
N LEU A 18 -16.54 44.08 -7.93
CA LEU A 18 -17.07 43.39 -6.76
C LEU A 18 -16.66 44.19 -5.52
N PRO A 19 -17.60 44.54 -4.64
CA PRO A 19 -17.30 45.30 -3.43
C PRO A 19 -16.67 44.39 -2.36
N LYS A 20 -15.57 44.87 -1.80
CA LYS A 20 -15.20 44.60 -0.41
C LYS A 20 -16.17 45.39 0.47
N GLU A 21 -16.74 44.77 1.49
CA GLU A 21 -16.89 45.27 2.87
C GLU A 21 -17.58 44.17 3.69
N GLY A 22 -17.19 44.00 4.96
CA GLY A 22 -17.92 43.17 5.93
C GLY A 22 -17.05 42.31 6.83
N LEU A 23 -16.26 42.96 7.70
CA LEU A 23 -15.59 42.36 8.84
C LEU A 23 -16.61 42.10 9.97
N GLU A 24 -16.44 40.95 10.64
CA GLU A 24 -16.93 40.59 12.00
C GLU A 24 -18.45 40.43 12.15
N VAL A 25 -18.98 39.37 12.77
CA VAL A 25 -18.98 39.15 14.23
C VAL A 25 -19.11 37.65 14.58
N ASN A 26 -18.16 37.18 15.39
CA ASN A 26 -18.21 36.14 16.43
C ASN A 26 -19.15 34.93 16.31
N GLY A 27 -18.53 33.75 16.32
CA GLY A 27 -19.06 32.58 17.02
C GLY A 27 -18.57 31.25 16.45
N CYS A 28 -18.09 30.37 17.32
CA CYS A 28 -17.87 28.93 17.07
C CYS A 28 -16.69 28.58 16.14
N VAL A 29 -15.76 27.66 16.43
CA VAL A 29 -15.53 26.73 17.55
C VAL A 29 -14.00 26.58 17.58
N LEU A 30 -13.36 26.76 18.73
CA LEU A 30 -12.05 26.14 18.96
C LEU A 30 -12.28 24.64 19.12
N ALA A 31 -12.55 23.96 18.00
CA ALA A 31 -12.50 22.52 17.95
C ALA A 31 -11.04 22.18 17.75
N THR A 32 -10.45 21.56 18.76
CA THR A 32 -9.30 20.67 18.61
C THR A 32 -9.57 19.77 17.41
N GLN A 33 -9.06 20.13 16.22
CA GLN A 33 -9.21 19.31 15.03
C GLN A 33 -8.53 17.98 15.31
N SER A 34 -9.34 16.97 15.60
CA SER A 34 -8.90 15.59 15.59
C SER A 34 -8.22 15.35 14.26
N LEU A 35 -7.03 14.76 14.28
CA LEU A 35 -6.18 14.44 13.13
C LEU A 35 -6.78 13.36 12.20
N GLN A 36 -8.12 13.26 12.12
CA GLN A 36 -8.81 12.28 11.30
C GLN A 36 -9.02 12.85 9.90
N PRO A 37 -8.64 12.10 8.84
CA PRO A 37 -8.87 12.54 7.47
C PRO A 37 -10.37 12.67 7.22
N THR A 38 -10.75 13.63 6.38
CA THR A 38 -12.14 13.72 5.93
C THR A 38 -12.52 12.50 5.09
N LEU A 39 -13.81 12.22 4.95
CA LEU A 39 -14.30 11.11 4.12
C LEU A 39 -13.82 11.25 2.67
N LEU A 40 -13.86 12.47 2.14
CA LEU A 40 -13.42 12.76 0.79
C LEU A 40 -11.91 12.53 0.62
N ASP A 41 -11.09 12.99 1.58
CA ASP A 41 -9.65 12.80 1.54
C ASP A 41 -9.29 11.31 1.56
N PHE A 42 -9.92 10.54 2.46
CA PHE A 42 -9.73 9.09 2.54
C PHE A 42 -10.10 8.38 1.24
N LEU A 43 -11.22 8.74 0.61
CA LEU A 43 -11.62 8.13 -0.66
C LEU A 43 -10.69 8.54 -1.80
N CYS A 44 -10.23 9.79 -1.84
CA CYS A 44 -9.26 10.25 -2.82
C CYS A 44 -7.90 9.53 -2.70
N GLU A 45 -7.40 9.32 -1.48
CA GLU A 45 -6.17 8.54 -1.24
C GLU A 45 -6.27 7.11 -1.77
N LEU A 46 -7.46 6.52 -1.78
CA LEU A 46 -7.73 5.19 -2.32
C LEU A 46 -8.02 5.18 -3.83
N ASN A 47 -8.01 6.35 -4.50
CA ASN A 47 -8.49 6.55 -5.87
C ASN A 47 -9.97 6.18 -6.06
N LEU A 48 -10.80 6.44 -5.05
CA LEU A 48 -12.23 6.12 -4.98
C LEU A 48 -13.11 7.36 -4.76
N GLY A 49 -12.59 8.56 -5.03
CA GLY A 49 -13.30 9.83 -4.84
C GLY A 49 -14.63 9.91 -5.61
N GLU A 50 -14.77 9.18 -6.72
CA GLU A 50 -16.01 9.11 -7.51
C GLU A 50 -17.21 8.55 -6.72
N TYR A 51 -16.96 7.76 -5.66
CA TYR A 51 -18.01 7.18 -4.84
C TYR A 51 -18.46 8.08 -3.69
N HIS A 52 -17.86 9.26 -3.51
CA HIS A 52 -18.17 10.15 -2.39
C HIS A 52 -19.67 10.45 -2.26
N SER A 53 -20.35 10.72 -3.37
CA SER A 53 -21.82 10.95 -3.38
C SER A 53 -22.59 9.73 -2.88
N ALA A 54 -22.19 8.51 -3.22
CA ALA A 54 -22.86 7.29 -2.79
C ALA A 54 -22.76 7.08 -1.26
N PHE A 55 -21.64 7.49 -0.65
CA PHE A 55 -21.52 7.46 0.82
C PHE A 55 -22.40 8.53 1.50
N LEU A 56 -22.49 9.73 0.91
CA LEU A 56 -23.37 10.79 1.41
C LEU A 56 -24.84 10.39 1.31
N GLU A 57 -25.26 9.80 0.19
CA GLU A 57 -26.63 9.28 0.00
C GLU A 57 -26.98 8.18 1.02
N ALA A 58 -25.98 7.40 1.45
CA ALA A 58 -26.13 6.42 2.51
C ALA A 58 -26.07 7.01 3.93
N GLY A 59 -26.01 8.34 4.06
CA GLY A 59 -26.03 9.06 5.33
C GLY A 59 -24.66 9.16 6.03
N ILE A 60 -23.56 8.82 5.35
CA ILE A 60 -22.22 8.95 5.93
C ILE A 60 -21.55 10.21 5.41
N THR A 61 -21.41 11.22 6.28
CA THR A 61 -20.74 12.49 6.00
C THR A 61 -19.30 12.55 6.48
N GLU A 62 -18.95 11.75 7.49
CA GLU A 62 -17.64 11.78 8.15
C GLU A 62 -17.00 10.39 8.20
N MET A 63 -15.69 10.33 8.48
CA MET A 63 -14.98 9.06 8.62
C MET A 63 -15.29 8.32 9.93
N HIS A 64 -15.67 9.06 10.97
CA HIS A 64 -15.84 8.51 12.31
C HIS A 64 -16.86 7.35 12.39
N PRO A 65 -18.07 7.45 11.78
CA PRO A 65 -19.02 6.35 11.77
C PRO A 65 -18.47 5.10 11.07
N ILE A 66 -17.74 5.24 9.96
CA ILE A 66 -17.15 4.11 9.22
C ILE A 66 -16.13 3.36 10.08
N LEU A 67 -15.36 4.08 10.91
CA LEU A 67 -14.31 3.51 11.75
C LEU A 67 -14.85 2.75 12.96
N GLN A 68 -16.08 3.05 13.38
CA GLN A 68 -16.76 2.33 14.47
C GLN A 68 -17.43 1.03 14.01
N LEU A 69 -17.65 0.86 12.70
CA LEU A 69 -18.31 -0.33 12.16
C LEU A 69 -17.45 -1.57 12.31
N ASP A 70 -18.05 -2.65 12.78
CA ASP A 70 -17.40 -3.96 12.80
C ASP A 70 -17.11 -4.45 11.36
N PRO A 71 -16.13 -5.35 11.16
CA PRO A 71 -15.80 -5.87 9.83
C PRO A 71 -16.98 -6.53 9.10
N THR A 72 -17.95 -7.07 9.84
CA THR A 72 -19.18 -7.67 9.33
C THR A 72 -20.19 -6.59 8.92
N GLU A 73 -20.37 -5.56 9.76
CA GLU A 73 -21.28 -4.45 9.52
C GLU A 73 -20.79 -3.57 8.36
N LEU A 74 -19.48 -3.26 8.33
CA LEU A 74 -18.85 -2.54 7.23
C LEU A 74 -19.04 -3.28 5.90
N ARG A 75 -19.01 -4.61 5.91
CA ARG A 75 -19.28 -5.40 4.71
C ARG A 75 -20.73 -5.25 4.28
N ALA A 76 -21.69 -5.41 5.20
CA ALA A 76 -23.11 -5.28 4.90
C ALA A 76 -23.46 -3.86 4.39
N PHE A 77 -22.89 -2.84 5.02
CA PHE A 77 -23.00 -1.44 4.60
C PHE A 77 -22.48 -1.24 3.16
N LEU A 78 -21.25 -1.68 2.87
CA LEU A 78 -20.68 -1.58 1.53
C LEU A 78 -21.45 -2.43 0.50
N ASP A 79 -22.14 -3.49 0.94
CA ASP A 79 -23.00 -4.29 0.08
C ASP A 79 -24.30 -3.58 -0.33
N GLY A 80 -24.77 -2.63 0.48
CA GLY A 80 -25.86 -1.71 0.12
C GLY A 80 -25.44 -0.61 -0.87
N LEU A 81 -24.14 -0.31 -0.97
CA LEU A 81 -23.65 0.71 -1.90
C LEU A 81 -23.47 0.16 -3.33
N ARG A 82 -23.74 1.01 -4.32
CA ARG A 82 -23.53 0.72 -5.76
C ARG A 82 -22.05 0.85 -6.15
N ILE A 83 -21.18 0.14 -5.44
CA ILE A 83 -19.73 0.15 -5.64
C ILE A 83 -19.28 -1.20 -6.21
N SER A 84 -18.26 -1.20 -7.07
CA SER A 84 -17.66 -2.44 -7.60
C SER A 84 -17.13 -3.35 -6.48
N PRO A 85 -17.28 -4.70 -6.57
CA PRO A 85 -16.74 -5.63 -5.58
C PRO A 85 -15.26 -5.43 -5.27
N PHE A 86 -14.46 -5.04 -6.25
CA PHE A 86 -13.03 -4.77 -6.06
C PHE A 86 -12.81 -3.52 -5.17
N HIS A 87 -13.53 -2.44 -5.43
CA HIS A 87 -13.45 -1.21 -4.65
C HIS A 87 -13.93 -1.41 -3.21
N LYS A 88 -14.95 -2.27 -2.98
CA LYS A 88 -15.35 -2.68 -1.61
C LYS A 88 -14.22 -3.36 -0.83
N ILE A 89 -13.35 -4.12 -1.51
CA ILE A 89 -12.16 -4.71 -0.87
C ILE A 89 -11.17 -3.61 -0.50
N VAL A 90 -10.89 -2.69 -1.42
CA VAL A 90 -9.96 -1.56 -1.21
C VAL A 90 -10.40 -0.69 -0.03
N VAL A 91 -11.68 -0.31 0.03
CA VAL A 91 -12.23 0.46 1.17
C VAL A 91 -12.03 -0.28 2.49
N ARG A 92 -12.37 -1.57 2.56
CA ARG A 92 -12.17 -2.37 3.78
C ARG A 92 -10.69 -2.45 4.19
N MET A 93 -9.78 -2.54 3.23
CA MET A 93 -8.34 -2.52 3.51
C MET A 93 -7.90 -1.14 4.04
N GLY A 94 -8.39 -0.06 3.44
CA GLY A 94 -8.13 1.32 3.89
C GLY A 94 -8.60 1.56 5.32
N VAL A 95 -9.84 1.16 5.65
CA VAL A 95 -10.40 1.30 7.01
C VAL A 95 -9.58 0.52 8.03
N ARG A 96 -9.17 -0.72 7.72
CA ARG A 96 -8.28 -1.51 8.60
C ARG A 96 -6.93 -0.83 8.82
N LYS A 97 -6.34 -0.26 7.77
CA LYS A 97 -5.07 0.47 7.86
C LYS A 97 -5.22 1.69 8.78
N LEU A 98 -6.32 2.44 8.64
CA LEU A 98 -6.59 3.62 9.45
C LEU A 98 -6.81 3.25 10.92
N HIS A 99 -7.59 2.19 11.19
CA HIS A 99 -7.78 1.68 12.55
C HIS A 99 -6.46 1.28 13.23
N ASN A 100 -5.58 0.60 12.50
CA ASN A 100 -4.26 0.23 13.02
C ASN A 100 -3.37 1.46 13.28
N ALA A 101 -3.45 2.49 12.44
CA ALA A 101 -2.71 3.74 12.63
C ALA A 101 -3.19 4.50 13.88
N THR A 102 -4.50 4.56 14.12
CA THR A 102 -5.08 5.16 15.33
C THR A 102 -4.60 4.43 16.58
N GLN A 103 -4.62 3.08 16.58
CA GLN A 103 -4.15 2.28 17.72
C GLN A 103 -2.64 2.42 17.98
N GLN A 104 -1.83 2.72 16.96
CA GLN A 104 -0.39 2.93 17.15
C GLN A 104 -0.06 4.31 17.72
N SER A 105 -0.92 5.31 17.52
CA SER A 105 -0.66 6.68 17.97
C SER A 105 -0.98 6.92 19.46
N GLU A 106 -1.89 6.16 20.07
CA GLU A 106 -2.28 6.38 21.46
C GLU A 106 -1.32 5.76 22.49
N VAL A 107 -0.45 4.83 22.10
CA VAL A 107 0.48 4.14 23.02
C VAL A 107 1.82 4.88 23.20
N GLY A 108 2.03 6.01 22.50
CA GLY A 108 3.30 6.74 22.49
C GLY A 108 3.37 7.99 23.38
N SER A 109 2.27 8.40 24.03
CA SER A 109 2.20 9.72 24.69
C SER A 109 1.53 9.65 26.07
N THR A 110 2.15 8.94 27.01
CA THR A 110 1.84 9.04 28.45
C THR A 110 3.09 8.74 29.28
N HIS A 111 4.13 9.55 29.12
CA HIS A 111 5.18 9.66 30.13
C HIS A 111 5.71 11.10 30.08
N LEU A 112 5.93 11.70 31.26
CA LEU A 112 6.08 13.15 31.54
C LEU A 112 4.72 13.83 31.73
N LEU A 113 4.23 14.18 32.94
CA LEU A 113 4.87 14.68 34.15
C LEU A 113 3.92 14.44 35.36
N ALA A 114 4.42 13.91 36.48
CA ALA A 114 4.01 14.28 37.86
C ALA A 114 4.66 13.35 38.92
N ILE A 115 5.67 13.88 39.61
CA ILE A 115 6.10 13.48 40.97
C ILE A 115 5.87 14.72 41.85
N PRO A 116 5.17 14.63 43.00
CA PRO A 116 5.86 14.53 44.30
C PRO A 116 5.13 13.59 45.31
N GLN A 117 5.79 12.50 45.74
CA GLN A 117 6.41 12.31 47.09
C GLN A 117 5.53 11.55 48.14
N PRO A 118 6.13 10.95 49.20
CA PRO A 118 5.87 9.57 49.67
C PRO A 118 5.04 9.48 50.98
N PRO A 119 4.68 8.27 51.47
CA PRO A 119 5.47 7.69 52.56
C PRO A 119 5.61 6.14 52.57
N SER A 120 6.83 5.69 52.89
CA SER A 120 7.18 4.63 53.85
C SER A 120 6.35 3.34 53.95
N ARG A 121 6.84 2.21 53.39
CA ARG A 121 7.04 0.90 54.09
C ARG A 121 7.53 -0.22 53.15
N PRO A 122 8.08 -1.34 53.69
CA PRO A 122 9.43 -1.79 53.41
C PRO A 122 9.51 -2.85 52.31
N ALA A 123 10.72 -2.98 51.78
CA ALA A 123 11.18 -4.01 50.87
C ALA A 123 10.74 -5.43 51.27
N PRO A 124 10.49 -6.27 50.26
CA PRO A 124 11.32 -7.44 50.09
C PRO A 124 12.17 -7.26 48.83
N ALA A 125 13.46 -7.47 49.02
CA ALA A 125 14.40 -7.67 47.95
C ALA A 125 13.98 -8.91 47.17
N ASP A 126 13.62 -8.74 45.90
CA ASP A 126 13.90 -9.75 44.90
C ASP A 126 14.46 -9.02 43.68
N GLY A 127 15.78 -9.16 43.54
CA GLY A 127 16.49 -8.69 42.38
C GLY A 127 15.83 -9.27 41.14
N THR A 128 15.57 -8.40 40.17
CA THR A 128 15.32 -8.79 38.79
C THR A 128 16.56 -9.54 38.31
N GLN A 129 16.65 -10.83 38.63
CA GLN A 129 17.56 -11.74 37.96
C GLN A 129 17.05 -11.81 36.53
N THR A 130 17.72 -11.08 35.64
CA THR A 130 17.80 -11.38 34.22
C THR A 130 18.44 -12.76 34.09
N GLN A 131 17.68 -13.81 34.45
CA GLN A 131 18.07 -15.15 34.07
C GLN A 131 17.96 -15.21 32.55
N PRO A 132 18.97 -15.75 31.84
CA PRO A 132 18.85 -15.99 30.42
C PRO A 132 17.57 -16.81 30.21
N PRO A 133 16.68 -16.39 29.27
CA PRO A 133 15.42 -17.08 29.06
C PRO A 133 15.71 -18.56 28.86
N SER A 134 15.06 -19.42 29.65
CA SER A 134 15.38 -20.83 29.65
C SER A 134 15.25 -21.37 28.22
N HIS A 135 16.13 -22.30 27.83
CA HIS A 135 16.17 -22.87 26.47
C HIS A 135 14.79 -23.34 25.99
N LYS A 136 13.95 -23.85 26.91
CA LYS A 136 12.56 -24.25 26.63
C LYS A 136 11.66 -23.05 26.32
N THR A 137 11.78 -21.98 27.08
CA THR A 137 11.05 -20.72 26.85
C THR A 137 11.39 -20.12 25.50
N ILE A 138 12.67 -20.11 25.11
CA ILE A 138 13.11 -19.64 23.78
C ILE A 138 12.45 -20.47 22.68
N ILE A 139 12.50 -21.80 22.81
CA ILE A 139 11.89 -22.72 21.85
C ILE A 139 10.38 -22.50 21.70
N GLU A 140 9.68 -22.31 22.81
CA GLU A 140 8.23 -22.09 22.80
C GLU A 140 7.88 -20.74 22.16
N GLN A 141 8.63 -19.69 22.47
CA GLN A 141 8.43 -18.36 21.90
C GLN A 141 8.82 -18.29 20.42
N ALA A 142 9.79 -19.07 19.96
CA ALA A 142 10.26 -19.08 18.58
C ALA A 142 9.31 -19.80 17.59
N LYS A 143 8.35 -20.60 18.08
CA LYS A 143 7.40 -21.31 17.21
C LYS A 143 6.39 -20.34 16.60
N PHE A 144 6.22 -20.41 15.27
CA PHE A 144 5.23 -19.63 14.54
C PHE A 144 3.88 -20.34 14.39
N TYR A 145 3.95 -21.66 14.21
CA TYR A 145 2.77 -22.50 14.01
C TYR A 145 2.62 -23.48 15.15
N ASP A 146 1.49 -23.40 15.84
CA ASP A 146 1.10 -24.33 16.88
C ASP A 146 0.15 -25.39 16.32
N LYS A 147 0.11 -26.56 16.97
CA LYS A 147 -0.93 -27.57 16.72
C LYS A 147 -2.25 -27.11 17.35
N LYS A 148 -2.85 -26.05 16.82
CA LYS A 148 -4.17 -25.56 17.25
C LYS A 148 -5.24 -26.31 16.45
N GLY A 149 -5.50 -27.56 16.84
CA GLY A 149 -6.58 -28.39 16.29
C GLY A 149 -6.14 -29.80 15.88
N ASP A 150 -7.04 -30.51 15.20
CA ASP A 150 -6.90 -31.93 14.81
C ASP A 150 -6.01 -32.15 13.57
N ARG A 151 -5.57 -31.06 12.93
CA ARG A 151 -4.72 -31.11 11.73
C ARG A 151 -3.24 -31.09 12.10
N SER A 152 -2.47 -31.97 11.48
CA SER A 152 -1.01 -31.96 11.58
C SER A 152 -0.38 -30.77 10.83
N LEU A 153 0.70 -30.23 11.39
CA LEU A 153 1.52 -29.18 10.77
C LEU A 153 1.99 -29.65 9.40
N THR A 154 1.87 -28.80 8.39
CA THR A 154 2.40 -29.07 7.06
C THR A 154 3.93 -29.15 7.10
N PRO A 155 4.57 -29.84 6.13
CA PRO A 155 6.04 -29.92 6.09
C PRO A 155 6.73 -28.55 6.07
N TYR A 156 6.09 -27.53 5.47
CA TYR A 156 6.61 -26.17 5.45
C TYR A 156 6.57 -25.52 6.83
N GLU A 157 5.45 -25.66 7.55
CA GLU A 157 5.29 -25.09 8.89
C GLU A 157 6.25 -25.76 9.89
N GLN A 158 6.46 -27.07 9.76
CA GLN A 158 7.45 -27.81 10.55
C GLN A 158 8.86 -27.29 10.29
N ALA A 159 9.29 -27.25 9.03
CA ALA A 159 10.60 -26.75 8.65
C ALA A 159 10.82 -25.28 9.07
N LEU A 160 9.79 -24.45 9.00
CA LEU A 160 9.89 -23.04 9.40
C LEU A 160 10.02 -22.90 10.91
N ASN A 161 9.24 -23.66 11.69
CA ASN A 161 9.39 -23.68 13.15
C ASN A 161 10.80 -24.17 13.55
N GLU A 162 11.31 -25.22 12.91
CA GLU A 162 12.68 -25.72 13.15
C GLU A 162 13.75 -24.67 12.87
N ALA A 163 13.67 -23.99 11.72
CA ALA A 163 14.60 -22.91 11.39
C ALA A 163 14.52 -21.76 12.40
N SER A 164 13.31 -21.39 12.82
CA SER A 164 13.08 -20.29 13.77
C SER A 164 13.62 -20.62 15.16
N MET A 165 13.44 -21.86 15.63
CA MET A 165 14.00 -22.33 16.90
C MET A 165 15.53 -22.28 16.88
N LYS A 166 16.18 -22.74 15.79
CA LYS A 166 17.64 -22.68 15.67
C LYS A 166 18.17 -21.24 15.74
N LEU A 167 17.58 -20.35 14.95
CA LEU A 167 17.97 -18.93 14.94
C LEU A 167 17.74 -18.24 16.28
N ALA A 168 16.65 -18.56 16.98
CA ALA A 168 16.37 -17.97 18.29
C ALA A 168 17.27 -18.51 19.42
N LEU A 169 17.81 -19.73 19.25
CA LEU A 169 18.81 -20.29 20.17
C LEU A 169 20.20 -19.68 19.95
N GLU A 170 20.53 -19.34 18.71
CA GLU A 170 21.76 -18.62 18.37
C GLU A 170 21.70 -17.15 18.80
N ASP A 171 20.59 -16.47 18.52
CA ASP A 171 20.36 -15.09 18.88
C ASP A 171 18.97 -14.87 19.53
N PRO A 172 18.90 -14.87 20.88
CA PRO A 172 17.67 -14.63 21.61
C PRO A 172 17.08 -13.22 21.40
N VAL A 173 17.87 -12.24 20.91
CA VAL A 173 17.39 -10.87 20.66
C VAL A 173 16.35 -10.86 19.53
N LEU A 174 16.42 -11.82 18.61
CA LEU A 174 15.45 -11.98 17.53
C LEU A 174 14.04 -12.29 18.03
N LEU A 175 13.87 -12.80 19.25
CA LEU A 175 12.54 -13.02 19.84
C LEU A 175 11.79 -11.70 20.10
N LEU A 176 12.49 -10.61 20.37
CA LEU A 176 11.90 -9.28 20.51
C LEU A 176 11.28 -8.82 19.18
N ASN A 177 11.95 -9.13 18.08
CA ASN A 177 11.55 -8.76 16.73
C ASN A 177 11.04 -9.98 15.94
N ARG A 178 9.87 -10.48 16.34
CA ARG A 178 9.25 -11.68 15.73
C ARG A 178 9.13 -11.62 14.20
N GLY A 179 8.97 -10.43 13.63
CA GLY A 179 8.94 -10.21 12.18
C GLY A 179 10.28 -10.49 11.47
N THR A 180 11.40 -10.08 12.05
CA THR A 180 12.74 -10.30 11.48
C THR A 180 13.15 -11.76 11.64
N LEU A 181 12.84 -12.38 12.79
CA LEU A 181 13.01 -13.82 13.00
C LEU A 181 12.32 -14.64 11.91
N LEU A 182 11.09 -14.28 11.54
CA LEU A 182 10.34 -14.97 10.48
C LEU A 182 11.01 -14.82 9.11
N GLN A 183 11.55 -13.64 8.81
CA GLN A 183 12.25 -13.39 7.54
C GLN A 183 13.55 -14.21 7.47
N HIS A 184 14.35 -14.20 8.54
CA HIS A 184 15.58 -14.99 8.62
C HIS A 184 15.27 -16.49 8.54
N ALA A 185 14.22 -16.98 9.21
CA ALA A 185 13.83 -18.38 9.12
C ALA A 185 13.43 -18.80 7.70
N LYS A 186 12.73 -17.92 6.95
CA LYS A 186 12.40 -18.17 5.54
C LYS A 186 13.64 -18.18 4.66
N ALA A 187 14.57 -17.24 4.88
CA ALA A 187 15.84 -17.19 4.14
C ALA A 187 16.66 -18.45 4.38
N HIS A 188 16.83 -18.86 5.64
CA HIS A 188 17.51 -20.09 6.04
C HIS A 188 16.87 -21.35 5.42
N LEU A 189 15.55 -21.38 5.33
CA LEU A 189 14.82 -22.48 4.70
C LEU A 189 15.11 -22.56 3.18
N LEU A 190 15.26 -21.44 2.48
CA LEU A 190 15.67 -21.44 1.08
C LEU A 190 17.14 -21.83 0.89
N GLU A 191 18.03 -21.38 1.78
CA GLU A 191 19.45 -21.69 1.76
C GLU A 191 19.72 -23.18 2.00
N THR A 192 18.98 -23.79 2.92
CA THR A 192 19.01 -25.25 3.16
C THR A 192 18.39 -26.07 2.02
N GLY A 193 17.97 -25.42 0.93
CA GLY A 193 17.47 -26.07 -0.27
C GLY A 193 16.02 -26.53 -0.15
N TYR A 194 15.24 -26.00 0.80
CA TYR A 194 13.83 -26.35 0.89
C TYR A 194 13.10 -25.92 -0.38
N ARG A 195 12.64 -26.91 -1.13
CA ARG A 195 11.84 -26.70 -2.33
C ARG A 195 10.38 -26.62 -1.93
N TYR A 196 9.77 -25.45 -2.15
CA TYR A 196 8.32 -25.32 -2.04
C TYR A 196 7.66 -26.39 -2.92
N LYS A 197 6.62 -27.03 -2.37
CA LYS A 197 5.70 -27.83 -3.19
C LYS A 197 5.01 -26.88 -4.17
N ARG A 198 5.63 -26.64 -5.34
CA ARG A 198 4.91 -26.13 -6.52
C ARG A 198 3.74 -27.08 -6.72
N GLY A 199 2.53 -26.54 -6.79
CA GLY A 199 1.29 -27.32 -6.89
C GLY A 199 1.40 -28.46 -7.90
N GLY A 200 1.77 -29.63 -7.41
CA GLY A 200 1.87 -30.87 -8.16
C GLY A 200 0.52 -31.57 -8.18
N GLN A 201 -0.51 -30.83 -8.59
CA GLN A 201 -1.79 -31.32 -9.09
C GLN A 201 -2.42 -30.13 -9.83
N SER A 202 -1.99 -29.90 -11.07
CA SER A 202 -2.92 -29.38 -12.06
C SER A 202 -4.18 -30.25 -11.96
N ARG A 203 -5.35 -29.65 -11.73
CA ARG A 203 -6.63 -30.33 -11.51
C ARG A 203 -7.17 -31.01 -12.77
N SER A 204 -6.32 -31.64 -13.58
CA SER A 204 -6.76 -32.62 -14.56
C SER A 204 -6.81 -33.97 -13.86
N LYS A 205 -8.00 -34.32 -13.37
CA LYS A 205 -8.37 -35.72 -13.17
C LYS A 205 -8.41 -36.37 -14.56
N LEU A 206 -7.25 -36.74 -15.09
CA LEU A 206 -7.17 -37.57 -16.29
C LEU A 206 -6.75 -38.96 -15.83
N VAL A 207 -7.72 -39.86 -15.93
CA VAL A 207 -7.55 -41.31 -16.00
C VAL A 207 -6.24 -41.64 -16.69
N GLN A 208 -5.40 -42.48 -16.06
CA GLN A 208 -4.20 -43.01 -16.71
C GLN A 208 -4.63 -43.75 -17.98
N PRO A 209 -4.21 -43.36 -19.19
CA PRO A 209 -4.28 -44.25 -20.31
C PRO A 209 -3.10 -45.21 -20.17
N THR A 210 -3.43 -46.47 -20.01
CA THR A 210 -2.54 -47.60 -20.30
C THR A 210 -1.86 -47.39 -21.65
N VAL A 211 -0.54 -47.56 -21.66
CA VAL A 211 0.37 -47.81 -22.79
C VAL A 211 -0.27 -47.77 -24.19
N GLY A 212 0.05 -46.74 -24.98
CA GLY A 212 -0.22 -46.73 -26.42
C GLY A 212 -0.51 -45.35 -27.00
N GLU A 213 0.43 -44.87 -27.80
CA GLU A 213 0.28 -43.84 -28.85
C GLU A 213 0.11 -42.34 -28.45
N PHE A 214 1.05 -41.54 -28.97
CA PHE A 214 1.09 -40.07 -28.89
C PHE A 214 -0.04 -39.43 -29.72
N PRO A 215 -0.51 -38.24 -29.30
CA PRO A 215 -0.69 -37.17 -30.29
C PRO A 215 0.01 -35.87 -29.89
N ALA A 216 0.93 -35.44 -30.75
CA ALA A 216 1.74 -34.24 -30.67
C ALA A 216 0.93 -32.96 -31.00
N THR A 217 -0.08 -32.60 -30.20
CA THR A 217 -0.94 -31.42 -30.51
C THR A 217 -1.10 -30.41 -29.39
N ARG A 218 -0.46 -30.58 -28.21
CA ARG A 218 -0.60 -29.63 -27.08
C ARG A 218 0.52 -28.60 -26.91
N THR A 219 1.66 -28.74 -27.59
CA THR A 219 2.81 -27.83 -27.45
C THR A 219 2.70 -26.53 -28.25
N THR A 220 1.86 -26.47 -29.29
CA THR A 220 1.80 -25.32 -30.21
C THR A 220 1.09 -24.10 -29.61
N ARG A 221 0.09 -24.28 -28.74
CA ARG A 221 -0.69 -23.15 -28.17
C ARG A 221 0.03 -22.41 -27.04
N ALA A 222 0.96 -23.07 -26.35
CA ALA A 222 1.78 -22.45 -25.32
C ALA A 222 2.93 -21.61 -25.92
N LEU A 223 3.51 -22.07 -27.03
CA LEU A 223 4.52 -21.31 -27.80
C LEU A 223 3.94 -20.01 -28.37
N ALA A 224 2.76 -20.06 -29.00
CA ALA A 224 2.15 -18.88 -29.62
C ALA A 224 1.86 -17.71 -28.64
N LYS A 225 1.59 -18.01 -27.36
CA LYS A 225 1.44 -16.98 -26.30
C LYS A 225 2.78 -16.44 -25.79
N SER A 226 3.85 -17.23 -25.91
CA SER A 226 5.22 -16.80 -25.61
C SER A 226 5.74 -15.85 -26.69
N ASP A 227 5.51 -16.19 -27.96
CA ASP A 227 6.01 -15.41 -29.10
C ASP A 227 5.32 -14.04 -29.17
N THR A 228 3.99 -14.01 -29.03
CA THR A 228 3.24 -12.74 -28.99
C THR A 228 3.66 -11.84 -27.81
N ARG A 229 4.00 -12.43 -26.66
CA ARG A 229 4.53 -11.68 -25.52
C ARG A 229 5.94 -11.15 -25.79
N GLN A 230 6.80 -11.96 -26.42
CA GLN A 230 8.16 -11.54 -26.78
C GLN A 230 8.15 -10.43 -27.83
N SER A 231 7.34 -10.53 -28.89
CA SER A 231 7.18 -9.46 -29.88
C SER A 231 6.69 -8.16 -29.25
N ARG A 232 5.75 -8.22 -28.30
CA ARG A 232 5.29 -7.02 -27.58
C ARG A 232 6.39 -6.40 -26.71
N ILE A 233 7.20 -7.21 -26.05
CA ILE A 233 8.34 -6.73 -25.26
C ILE A 233 9.37 -6.07 -26.16
N GLN A 234 9.67 -6.69 -27.32
CA GLN A 234 10.62 -6.15 -28.28
C GLN A 234 10.14 -4.82 -28.87
N ALA A 235 8.87 -4.71 -29.25
CA ALA A 235 8.29 -3.46 -29.74
C ALA A 235 8.35 -2.33 -28.70
N LEU A 236 8.12 -2.63 -27.42
CA LEU A 236 8.26 -1.65 -26.33
C LEU A 236 9.72 -1.21 -26.13
N GLN A 237 10.67 -2.14 -26.27
CA GLN A 237 12.09 -1.82 -26.19
C GLN A 237 12.57 -0.97 -27.37
N GLU A 238 12.04 -1.22 -28.57
CA GLU A 238 12.36 -0.48 -29.78
C GLU A 238 11.82 0.95 -29.71
N MET A 239 10.54 1.14 -29.35
CA MET A 239 9.99 2.48 -29.10
C MET A 239 10.77 3.22 -28.00
N GLY A 240 11.21 2.52 -26.94
CA GLY A 240 12.04 3.11 -25.90
C GLY A 240 13.42 3.59 -26.39
N LYS A 241 14.00 2.90 -27.38
CA LYS A 241 15.26 3.32 -28.02
C LYS A 241 15.06 4.51 -28.93
N GLU A 242 14.01 4.48 -29.77
CA GLU A 242 13.67 5.58 -30.68
C GLU A 242 13.40 6.88 -29.91
N LEU A 243 12.58 6.82 -28.86
CA LEU A 243 12.32 7.98 -28.00
C LEU A 243 13.61 8.50 -27.33
N GLY A 244 14.49 7.58 -26.94
CA GLY A 244 15.81 7.93 -26.41
C GLY A 244 16.74 8.59 -27.43
N GLU A 245 16.67 8.20 -28.71
CA GLU A 245 17.41 8.82 -29.82
C GLU A 245 16.88 10.19 -30.17
N GLU A 246 15.55 10.34 -30.23
CA GLU A 246 14.88 11.62 -30.47
C GLU A 246 15.27 12.65 -29.41
N LEU A 247 15.21 12.26 -28.13
CA LEU A 247 15.63 13.14 -27.03
C LEU A 247 17.13 13.51 -27.13
N ARG A 248 18.00 12.58 -27.55
CA ARG A 248 19.43 12.87 -27.74
C ARG A 248 19.65 13.87 -28.87
N ASN A 249 18.91 13.74 -29.97
CA ASN A 249 19.00 14.65 -31.12
C ASN A 249 18.52 16.05 -30.76
N GLU A 250 17.38 16.16 -30.07
CA GLU A 250 16.85 17.44 -29.61
C GLU A 250 17.84 18.15 -28.66
N LEU A 251 18.44 17.41 -27.74
CA LEU A 251 19.45 17.94 -26.82
C LEU A 251 20.70 18.42 -27.57
N HIS A 252 21.09 17.71 -28.64
CA HIS A 252 22.19 18.12 -29.50
C HIS A 252 21.87 19.42 -30.28
N ASP A 253 20.65 19.55 -30.80
CA ASP A 253 20.19 20.74 -31.51
C ASP A 253 20.07 21.95 -30.59
N LEU A 254 19.51 21.79 -29.40
CA LEU A 254 19.45 22.84 -28.38
C LEU A 254 20.86 23.32 -27.99
N LYS A 255 21.81 22.40 -27.78
CA LYS A 255 23.23 22.77 -27.53
C LYS A 255 23.85 23.49 -28.71
N ARG A 256 23.49 23.13 -29.94
CA ARG A 256 23.95 23.83 -31.15
C ARG A 256 23.40 25.25 -31.22
N GLN A 257 22.11 25.43 -30.93
CA GLN A 257 21.46 26.73 -30.86
C GLN A 257 22.07 27.60 -29.76
N GLU A 258 22.33 27.04 -28.58
CA GLU A 258 22.96 27.74 -27.47
C GLU A 258 24.36 28.26 -27.85
N ARG A 259 25.21 27.42 -28.46
CA ARG A 259 26.54 27.83 -28.94
C ARG A 259 26.43 28.95 -29.99
N LYS A 260 25.47 28.84 -30.91
CA LYS A 260 25.22 29.88 -31.93
C LYS A 260 24.77 31.18 -31.27
N HIS A 261 23.81 31.14 -30.36
CA HIS A 261 23.32 32.30 -29.62
C HIS A 261 24.45 32.97 -28.82
N ARG A 262 25.26 32.19 -28.12
CA ARG A 262 26.42 32.68 -27.37
C ARG A 262 27.45 33.35 -28.28
N TRP A 263 27.67 32.83 -29.48
CA TRP A 263 28.55 33.47 -30.48
C TRP A 263 28.01 34.82 -30.95
N TYR A 264 26.70 34.96 -31.15
CA TYR A 264 26.10 36.26 -31.52
C TYR A 264 26.10 37.26 -30.35
N MET A 265 25.89 36.81 -29.12
CA MET A 265 25.84 37.69 -27.94
C MET A 265 27.24 38.15 -27.49
N GLY A 266 28.29 37.37 -27.72
CA GLY A 266 29.68 37.74 -27.39
C GLY A 266 30.38 38.65 -28.41
N LYS A 267 29.67 39.10 -29.45
CA LYS A 267 30.19 39.97 -30.52
C LYS A 267 29.83 41.46 -30.36
N LYS A 268 29.18 41.85 -29.27
CA LYS A 268 28.95 43.24 -28.86
C LYS A 268 29.96 43.64 -27.79
#